data_AF-A0A822A383-F1
#
_entry.id   AF-A0A822A383-F1
#
_cell.length_a   1.000
_cell.length_b   1.000
_cell.length_c   1.000
_cell.angle_alpha   90.00
_cell.angle_beta   90.00
_cell.angle_gamma   90.00
#
_symmetry.space_group_name_H-M   'P 1'
#
loop_
_entity.id
_entity.type
_entity.pdbx_description
1 polymer ?
#
loop_
_entity_poly.entity_id
_entity_poly.type
_entity_poly.pdbx_seq_one_letter_code
_entity_poly.pdbx_strand_id
1 'polypeptide(L)'
;VLSGGVASNLYLRQCINDLCTHYGVELFCPPVEFCTDNGVMIAWNGIERYRQNMNVFERMSDTLVPEGRAPLGSDISEQVRACNISVPFEWK
;
A
#
# COMPACT_ATOMS: atom_id res chain seq x y z
N VAL A 1 7.19 -0.07 4.55
CA VAL A 1 6.93 0.82 3.39
C VAL A 1 5.71 1.67 3.70
N LEU A 2 5.77 2.97 3.47
CA LEU A 2 4.64 3.90 3.62
C LEU A 2 4.29 4.46 2.24
N SER A 3 3.03 4.31 1.82
CA SER A 3 2.51 4.76 0.51
C SER A 3 1.06 5.25 0.64
N GLY A 4 0.49 5.81 -0.44
CA GLY A 4 -0.83 6.43 -0.47
C GLY A 4 -0.76 7.95 -0.37
N GLY A 5 -1.85 8.65 -0.70
CA GLY A 5 -1.86 10.12 -0.69
C GLY A 5 -1.49 10.75 0.65
N VAL A 6 -1.84 10.11 1.77
CA VAL A 6 -1.45 10.55 3.13
C VAL A 6 0.05 10.42 3.35
N ALA A 7 0.70 9.43 2.71
CA ALA A 7 2.15 9.28 2.76
C ALA A 7 2.88 10.47 2.13
N SER A 8 2.25 11.30 1.30
CA SER A 8 2.87 12.53 0.77
C SER A 8 3.08 13.63 1.83
N ASN A 9 2.48 13.49 3.02
CA ASN A 9 2.66 14.43 4.11
C ASN A 9 4.03 14.25 4.77
N LEU A 10 4.93 15.22 4.61
CA LEU A 10 6.30 15.16 5.12
C LEU A 10 6.38 15.14 6.65
N TYR A 11 5.43 15.78 7.35
CA TYR A 11 5.37 15.74 8.80
C TYR A 11 5.05 14.32 9.29
N LEU A 12 4.04 13.67 8.69
CA LEU A 12 3.70 12.28 9.03
C LEU A 12 4.83 11.31 8.68
N ARG A 13 5.54 11.51 7.55
CA ARG A 13 6.74 10.72 7.22
C ARG A 13 7.78 10.82 8.31
N GLN A 14 8.07 12.02 8.82
CA GLN A 14 9.06 12.21 9.87
C GLN A 14 8.66 11.50 11.16
N CYS A 15 7.41 11.67 11.61
CA CYS A 15 6.93 10.99 12.82
C CYS A 15 7.02 9.47 12.71
N ILE A 16 6.67 8.91 11.54
CA ILE A 16 6.79 7.47 11.29
C ILE A 16 8.26 7.05 11.21
N ASN A 17 9.14 7.88 10.64
CA ASN A 17 10.57 7.61 10.59
C ASN A 17 11.19 7.53 11.98
N ASP A 18 10.81 8.44 12.88
CA ASP A 18 11.27 8.46 14.27
C ASP A 18 10.80 7.18 15.01
N LEU A 19 9.56 6.76 14.77
CA LEU A 19 9.01 5.50 15.27
C LEU A 19 9.80 4.29 14.74
N CYS A 20 10.03 4.24 13.43
CA CYS A 20 10.80 3.19 12.79
C CYS A 20 12.22 3.10 13.36
N THR A 21 12.87 4.25 13.53
CA THR A 21 14.20 4.37 14.15
C THR A 21 14.20 3.83 15.58
N HIS A 22 13.18 4.17 16.38
CA HIS A 22 13.04 3.67 17.74
C HIS A 22 12.95 2.14 17.80
N TYR A 23 12.22 1.52 16.87
CA TYR A 23 12.08 0.06 16.79
C TYR A 23 13.18 -0.64 15.98
N GLY A 24 14.19 0.09 15.48
CA GLY A 24 15.28 -0.47 14.68
C GLY A 24 14.83 -1.02 13.32
N VAL A 25 13.76 -0.47 12.74
CA VAL A 25 13.25 -0.85 11.41
C VAL A 25 13.47 0.29 10.41
N GLU A 26 13.68 -0.04 9.13
CA GLU A 26 13.89 0.95 8.08
C GLU A 26 12.57 1.43 7.47
N LEU A 27 12.41 2.75 7.32
CA LEU A 27 11.27 3.34 6.64
C LEU A 27 11.57 3.58 5.16
N PHE A 28 10.82 2.88 4.31
CA PHE A 28 10.80 3.13 2.87
C PHE A 28 9.56 3.93 2.47
N CYS A 29 9.75 5.09 1.85
CA CYS A 29 8.70 5.92 1.27
C CYS A 29 9.03 6.17 -0.21
N PRO A 30 8.07 6.01 -1.15
CA PRO A 30 8.28 6.42 -2.52
C PRO A 30 8.43 7.94 -2.63
N PRO A 31 9.01 8.44 -3.75
CA PRO A 31 8.91 9.84 -4.13
C PRO A 31 7.44 10.32 -4.09
N VAL A 32 7.23 11.58 -3.74
CA VAL A 32 5.89 12.15 -3.45
C VAL A 32 4.97 12.02 -4.66
N GLU A 33 5.50 12.21 -5.86
CA GLU A 33 4.82 12.05 -7.15
C GLU A 33 4.32 10.63 -7.43
N PHE A 34 4.87 9.62 -6.74
CA PHE A 34 4.47 8.22 -6.86
C PHE A 34 3.63 7.70 -5.68
N CYS A 35 3.31 8.55 -4.70
CA CYS A 35 2.54 8.15 -3.52
C CYS A 35 1.03 8.07 -3.78
N THR A 36 0.51 8.89 -4.70
CA THR A 36 -0.90 8.85 -5.12
C THR A 36 -1.12 7.85 -6.23
N ASP A 37 -2.37 7.47 -6.49
CA ASP A 37 -2.72 6.58 -7.59
C ASP A 37 -2.17 7.10 -8.92
N ASN A 38 -1.38 6.25 -9.60
CA ASN A 38 -0.71 6.60 -10.85
C ASN A 38 -0.64 5.39 -11.80
N GLY A 39 -0.43 5.64 -13.09
CA GLY A 39 -0.32 4.56 -14.08
C GLY A 39 0.97 3.73 -13.96
N VAL A 40 2.03 4.28 -13.36
CA VAL A 40 3.33 3.62 -13.24
C VAL A 40 3.24 2.42 -12.30
N MET A 41 2.56 2.54 -11.16
CA MET A 41 2.34 1.39 -10.25
C MET A 41 1.53 0.27 -10.90
N ILE A 42 0.58 0.60 -11.79
CA ILE A 42 -0.21 -0.40 -12.54
C ILE A 42 0.68 -1.11 -13.57
N ALA A 43 1.47 -0.36 -14.33
CA ALA A 43 2.40 -0.93 -15.30
C ALA A 43 3.46 -1.81 -14.63
N TRP A 44 4.01 -1.38 -13.49
CA TRP A 44 4.98 -2.15 -12.72
C TRP A 44 4.38 -3.48 -12.22
N ASN A 45 3.20 -3.44 -11.61
CA ASN A 45 2.49 -4.66 -11.19
C ASN A 45 2.21 -5.60 -12.38
N GLY A 46 1.88 -5.05 -13.56
CA GLY A 46 1.73 -5.82 -14.79
C GLY A 46 3.01 -6.57 -15.20
N ILE A 47 4.17 -5.89 -15.16
CA ILE A 47 5.47 -6.51 -15.47
C ILE A 47 5.84 -7.58 -14.43
N GLU A 48 5.61 -7.33 -13.15
CA GLU A 48 5.90 -8.31 -12.08
C GLU A 48 5.05 -9.58 -12.25
N ARG A 49 3.75 -9.42 -12.53
CA ARG A 49 2.86 -10.55 -12.85
C ARG A 49 3.27 -11.28 -14.12
N TYR A 50 3.69 -10.55 -15.15
CA TYR A 50 4.20 -11.13 -16.39
C TYR A 50 5.44 -12.00 -16.15
N ARG A 51 6.42 -11.48 -15.41
CA ARG A 51 7.66 -12.20 -15.04
C ARG A 51 7.38 -13.49 -14.25
N GLN A 52 6.30 -13.50 -13.49
CA GLN A 52 5.89 -14.65 -12.68
C GLN A 52 4.88 -15.57 -13.41
N ASN A 53 4.59 -15.33 -14.69
CA ASN A 53 3.57 -16.04 -15.48
C ASN A 53 2.18 -16.07 -14.80
N MET A 54 1.83 -15.02 -14.06
CA MET A 54 0.58 -14.94 -13.32
C MET A 54 -0.46 -14.12 -14.07
N ASN A 55 -1.55 -14.77 -14.49
CA ASN A 55 -2.70 -14.10 -15.13
C ASN A 55 -2.29 -13.21 -16.32
N VAL A 56 -1.38 -13.72 -17.15
CA VAL A 56 -0.93 -13.03 -18.36
C VAL A 56 -1.92 -13.31 -19.47
N PHE A 57 -2.45 -12.24 -20.07
CA PHE A 57 -3.33 -12.31 -21.23
C PHE A 57 -2.54 -11.90 -22.47
N GLU A 58 -2.31 -12.83 -23.39
CA GLU A 58 -1.62 -12.53 -24.67
C GLU A 58 -2.48 -11.69 -25.62
N ARG A 59 -3.81 -11.75 -25.45
CA ARG A 59 -4.79 -10.94 -26.18
C ARG A 59 -5.86 -10.43 -25.24
N MET A 60 -6.29 -9.19 -25.46
CA MET A 60 -7.53 -8.68 -24.89
C MET A 60 -8.67 -9.57 -25.37
N SER A 61 -9.34 -10.22 -24.42
CA SER A 61 -10.57 -10.98 -24.66
C SER A 61 -11.77 -10.10 -24.34
N ASP A 62 -12.85 -10.22 -25.11
CA ASP A 62 -14.14 -9.58 -24.82
C ASP A 62 -14.75 -10.06 -23.49
N THR A 63 -14.17 -11.09 -22.87
CA THR A 63 -14.55 -11.62 -21.56
C THR A 63 -13.86 -10.95 -20.37
N LEU A 64 -12.99 -9.94 -20.58
CA LEU A 64 -12.33 -9.24 -19.48
C LEU A 64 -13.31 -8.29 -18.79
N VAL A 65 -13.88 -8.72 -17.67
CA VAL A 65 -14.83 -7.91 -16.87
C VAL A 65 -14.07 -7.23 -15.73
N PRO A 66 -14.23 -5.90 -15.54
CA PRO A 66 -13.65 -5.22 -14.39
C PRO A 66 -14.19 -5.76 -13.07
N GLU A 67 -13.30 -6.13 -12.15
CA GLU A 67 -13.65 -6.55 -10.80
C GLU A 67 -13.44 -5.39 -9.82
N GLY A 68 -14.47 -5.07 -9.04
CA GLY A 68 -14.39 -4.01 -8.02
C GLY A 68 -13.67 -4.41 -6.73
N ARG A 69 -13.20 -5.67 -6.63
CA ARG A 69 -12.48 -6.18 -5.47
C ARG A 69 -11.25 -6.96 -5.91
N ALA A 70 -10.10 -6.59 -5.38
CA ALA A 70 -8.85 -7.31 -5.52
C ALA A 70 -8.28 -7.57 -4.11
N PRO A 71 -8.61 -8.71 -3.48
CA PRO A 71 -8.16 -8.98 -2.11
C PRO A 71 -6.62 -9.05 -2.05
N LEU A 72 -6.06 -8.44 -1.02
CA LEU A 72 -4.63 -8.44 -0.74
C LEU A 72 -4.37 -9.21 0.56
N GLY A 73 -3.70 -10.35 0.46
CA GLY A 73 -3.35 -11.16 1.63
C GLY A 73 -4.57 -11.69 2.39
N SER A 74 -4.37 -11.99 3.68
CA SER A 74 -5.44 -12.41 4.59
C SER A 74 -6.10 -11.19 5.23
N ASP A 75 -7.43 -11.16 5.31
CA ASP A 75 -8.18 -10.12 6.01
C ASP A 75 -8.02 -10.29 7.53
N ILE A 76 -7.39 -9.32 8.18
CA ILE A 76 -7.19 -9.28 9.64
C ILE A 76 -8.09 -8.25 10.34
N SER A 77 -9.10 -7.71 9.65
CA SER A 77 -9.94 -6.62 10.17
C SER A 77 -10.61 -6.98 11.50
N GLU A 78 -11.03 -8.23 11.68
CA GLU A 78 -11.61 -8.69 12.95
C GLU A 78 -10.60 -8.68 14.09
N GLN A 79 -9.35 -9.07 13.83
CA GLN A 79 -8.29 -9.04 14.83
C GLN A 79 -8.00 -7.60 15.26
N VAL A 80 -7.91 -6.67 14.29
CA VAL A 80 -7.71 -5.24 14.57
C VAL A 80 -8.86 -4.66 15.40
N ARG A 81 -10.11 -5.01 15.08
CA ARG A 81 -11.28 -4.61 15.89
C ARG A 81 -11.21 -5.19 17.30
N ALA A 82 -10.85 -6.46 17.45
CA ALA A 82 -10.73 -7.12 18.73
C ALA A 82 -9.62 -6.51 19.61
N CYS A 83 -8.53 -6.02 19.01
CA CYS A 83 -7.47 -5.32 19.73
C CYS A 83 -7.90 -3.99 20.35
N ASN A 84 -9.06 -3.43 19.95
CA ASN A 84 -9.62 -2.17 20.46
C ASN A 84 -8.57 -1.06 20.58
N ILE A 85 -7.76 -0.89 19.53
CA ILE A 85 -6.63 0.06 19.52
C ILE A 85 -7.20 1.49 19.62
N SER A 86 -7.08 2.10 20.79
CA SER A 86 -7.46 3.49 21.02
C SER A 86 -6.28 4.42 20.69
N VAL A 87 -6.54 5.48 19.95
CA VAL A 87 -5.59 6.59 19.84
C VAL A 87 -5.57 7.32 21.19
N PRO A 88 -4.41 7.50 21.86
CA PRO A 88 -4.35 8.26 23.09
C PRO A 88 -4.88 9.68 22.86
N PHE A 89 -5.73 10.17 23.77
CA PHE A 89 -6.37 11.49 23.66
C PHE A 89 -5.41 12.66 23.91
N GLU A 90 -4.15 12.40 24.26
CA GLU A 90 -3.16 13.43 24.59
C GLU A 90 -2.28 13.76 23.39
N TRP A 91 -2.84 14.49 22.42
CA TRP A 91 -2.05 15.29 21.50
C TRP A 91 -1.99 16.71 22.07
N LYS A 92 -0.97 16.97 22.89
CA LYS A 92 -0.61 18.34 23.29
C LYS A 92 0.28 18.98 22.24
#